data_AF-A0A2E5WPM3-F1
#
_entry.id   AF-A0A2E5WPM3-F1
#
_cell.length_a   1.000
_cell.length_b   1.000
_cell.length_c   1.000
_cell.angle_alpha   90.00
_cell.angle_beta   90.00
_cell.angle_gamma   90.00
#
_symmetry.space_group_name_H-M   'P 1'
#
loop_
_entity.id
_entity.type
_entity.pdbx_description
1 polymer ?
#
loop_
_entity_poly.entity_id
_entity_poly.type
_entity_poly.pdbx_seq_one_letter_code
_entity_poly.pdbx_strand_id
1 'polypeptide(L)'
;MTRQKVLDQYFMDARHKLIDVAAFLDRVERAEGDADFRLDAFRDAMKRLGDDGNDRAQDVLMAFSDPTAEPIAEAPGKGACGAWPGENA
;
A
#
# COMPACT_ATOMS: atom_id res chain seq x y z
N MET A 1 21.24 10.80 12.42
CA MET A 1 21.55 10.87 10.97
C MET A 1 21.10 12.24 10.46
N THR A 2 21.87 12.92 9.58
CA THR A 2 21.42 14.21 9.01
C THR A 2 20.47 13.96 7.83
N ARG A 3 19.65 14.96 7.44
CA ARG A 3 18.80 14.86 6.25
C ARG A 3 19.60 14.50 5.00
N GLN A 4 20.76 15.13 4.81
CA GLN A 4 21.66 14.82 3.69
C GLN A 4 22.09 13.35 3.71
N LYS A 5 22.51 12.82 4.86
CA LYS A 5 22.92 11.41 4.96
C LYS A 5 21.77 10.43 4.66
N VAL A 6 20.54 10.76 5.06
CA VAL A 6 19.35 9.97 4.70
C VAL A 6 19.13 9.99 3.19
N LEU A 7 19.19 11.17 2.56
CA LEU A 7 19.04 11.31 1.11
C LEU A 7 20.13 10.53 0.38
N ASP A 8 21.40 10.72 0.75
CA ASP A 8 22.53 10.02 0.12
C ASP A 8 22.38 8.50 0.23
N GLN A 9 21.85 7.99 1.35
CA GLN A 9 21.74 6.56 1.60
C GLN A 9 20.51 5.91 0.95
N TYR A 10 19.36 6.59 0.92
CA TYR A 10 18.08 5.96 0.57
C TYR A 10 17.38 6.55 -0.66
N PHE A 11 17.80 7.72 -1.15
CA PHE A 11 17.08 8.42 -2.22
C PHE A 11 16.99 7.62 -3.51
N MET A 12 18.08 6.96 -3.93
CA MET A 12 18.09 6.22 -5.19
C MET A 12 17.13 5.02 -5.18
N ASP A 13 17.06 4.31 -4.05
CA ASP A 13 16.12 3.19 -3.86
C ASP A 13 14.66 3.69 -3.78
N ALA A 14 14.41 4.73 -3.00
CA ALA A 14 13.08 5.35 -2.92
C ALA A 14 12.60 5.88 -4.28
N ARG A 15 13.48 6.52 -5.05
CA ARG A 15 13.20 6.99 -6.42
C ARG A 15 12.84 5.82 -7.34
N HIS A 16 13.58 4.72 -7.28
CA HIS A 16 13.27 3.52 -8.06
C HIS A 16 11.85 3.01 -7.73
N LYS A 17 11.51 2.91 -6.44
CA LYS A 17 10.19 2.43 -5.99
C LYS A 17 9.05 3.31 -6.50
N LEU A 18 9.23 4.64 -6.53
CA LEU A 18 8.24 5.54 -7.11
C LEU A 18 8.00 5.27 -8.60
N ILE A 19 9.07 5.03 -9.37
CA ILE A 19 8.96 4.71 -10.81
C ILE A 19 8.28 3.36 -11.00
N ASP A 20 8.60 2.37 -10.18
CA ASP A 20 8.02 1.03 -10.29
C ASP A 20 6.52 1.04 -9.96
N VAL A 21 6.12 1.78 -8.92
CA VAL A 21 4.70 2.02 -8.59
C VAL A 21 3.96 2.73 -9.74
N ALA A 22 4.55 3.76 -10.34
CA ALA A 22 3.95 4.44 -11.48
C ALA A 22 3.77 3.48 -12.67
N ALA A 23 4.80 2.68 -12.97
CA ALA A 23 4.74 1.69 -14.04
C ALA A 23 3.72 0.57 -13.75
N PHE A 24 3.49 0.21 -12.49
CA PHE A 24 2.42 -0.71 -12.11
C PHE A 24 1.05 -0.12 -12.43
N LEU A 25 0.77 1.12 -12.03
CA LEU A 25 -0.50 1.81 -12.32
C LEU A 25 -0.76 1.93 -13.83
N ASP A 26 0.27 2.31 -14.59
CA ASP A 26 0.25 2.32 -16.05
C ASP A 26 -0.19 0.97 -16.67
N ARG A 27 0.20 -0.16 -16.06
CA ARG A 27 -0.19 -1.49 -16.53
C ARG A 27 -1.61 -1.84 -16.11
N VAL A 28 -2.02 -1.46 -14.90
CA VAL A 28 -3.40 -1.63 -14.43
C VAL A 28 -4.37 -0.88 -15.34
N GLU A 29 -4.08 0.38 -15.69
CA GLU A 29 -4.94 1.21 -16.54
C GLU A 29 -5.06 0.69 -17.99
N ARG A 30 -4.04 -0.03 -18.49
CA ARG A 30 -4.06 -0.63 -19.83
C ARG A 30 -4.67 -2.03 -19.87
N ALA A 31 -4.89 -2.66 -18.72
CA ALA A 31 -5.44 -4.01 -18.64
C ALA A 31 -6.96 -4.00 -18.88
N GLU A 32 -7.49 -5.12 -19.36
CA GLU A 32 -8.93 -5.34 -19.51
C GLU A 32 -9.53 -5.92 -18.21
N GLY A 33 -10.83 -5.68 -17.99
CA GLY A 33 -11.58 -6.19 -16.85
C GLY A 33 -11.74 -5.19 -15.71
N ASP A 34 -12.53 -5.57 -14.71
CA ASP A 34 -12.81 -4.73 -13.55
C ASP A 34 -11.70 -4.88 -12.50
N ALA A 35 -11.35 -3.75 -11.87
CA ALA A 35 -10.45 -3.76 -10.72
C ALA A 35 -11.17 -4.30 -9.47
N ASP A 36 -10.42 -4.96 -8.60
CA ASP A 36 -10.91 -5.39 -7.28
C ASP A 36 -10.49 -4.42 -6.16
N PHE A 37 -10.91 -4.74 -4.93
CA PHE A 37 -10.67 -3.96 -3.71
C PHE A 37 -9.21 -3.56 -3.49
N ARG A 38 -8.23 -4.30 -4.04
CA ARG A 38 -6.80 -4.01 -3.85
C ARG A 38 -6.41 -2.69 -4.52
N LEU A 39 -7.03 -2.34 -5.65
CA LEU A 39 -6.71 -1.06 -6.32
C LEU A 39 -7.17 0.13 -5.49
N ASP A 40 -8.31 0.02 -4.82
CA ASP A 40 -8.82 1.09 -3.96
C ASP A 40 -8.00 1.23 -2.68
N ALA A 41 -7.62 0.11 -2.04
CA ALA A 41 -6.68 0.12 -0.92
C ALA A 41 -5.32 0.73 -1.32
N PHE A 42 -4.82 0.40 -2.51
CA PHE A 42 -3.56 0.95 -3.03
C PHE A 42 -3.65 2.47 -3.26
N ARG A 43 -4.78 2.96 -3.78
CA ARG A 43 -5.03 4.41 -3.94
C ARG A 43 -5.11 5.12 -2.59
N ASP A 44 -5.69 4.49 -1.56
CA ASP A 44 -5.70 5.04 -0.20
C ASP A 44 -4.29 5.13 0.38
N ALA A 45 -3.50 4.06 0.23
CA ALA A 45 -2.10 4.04 0.65
C ALA A 45 -1.27 5.17 0.01
N MET A 46 -1.48 5.46 -1.28
CA MET A 46 -0.79 6.57 -1.95
C MET A 46 -1.18 7.94 -1.39
N LYS A 47 -2.44 8.16 -1.01
CA LYS A 47 -2.88 9.40 -0.37
C LYS A 47 -2.17 9.59 0.97
N ARG A 48 -2.16 8.55 1.80
CA ARG A 48 -1.49 8.53 3.11
C ARG A 48 0.01 8.77 3.01
N LEU A 49 0.65 8.28 1.95
CA LEU A 49 2.07 8.56 1.68
C LEU A 49 2.31 10.06 1.42
N GLY A 50 1.35 10.74 0.79
CA GLY A 50 1.42 12.17 0.46
C GLY A 50 1.06 13.12 1.60
N ASP A 51 0.43 12.64 2.67
CA ASP A 51 -0.01 13.48 3.79
C ASP A 51 1.15 14.05 4.61
N ASP A 52 0.92 15.19 5.27
CA ASP A 52 1.86 15.86 6.17
C ASP A 52 1.83 15.20 7.57
N GLY A 53 2.61 14.12 7.76
CA GLY A 53 2.73 13.41 9.04
C GLY A 53 4.14 12.87 9.32
N ASN A 54 4.40 12.38 10.52
CA ASN A 54 5.68 11.72 10.85
C ASN A 54 5.64 10.19 10.66
N ASP A 55 4.47 9.61 10.42
CA ASP A 55 4.23 8.16 10.52
C ASP A 55 3.78 7.52 9.20
N ARG A 56 4.19 8.07 8.05
CA ARG A 56 3.79 7.62 6.70
C ARG A 56 3.88 6.11 6.48
N ALA A 57 4.91 5.46 7.01
CA ALA A 57 5.07 4.02 6.87
C ALA A 57 3.96 3.23 7.60
N GLN A 58 3.59 3.68 8.80
CA GLN A 58 2.47 3.13 9.55
C GLN A 58 1.16 3.42 8.82
N ASP A 59 0.95 4.64 8.34
CA ASP A 59 -0.30 5.01 7.66
C ASP A 59 -0.51 4.17 6.39
N VAL A 60 0.54 4.00 5.57
CA VAL A 60 0.52 3.12 4.40
C VAL A 60 0.22 1.67 4.79
N LEU A 61 0.83 1.15 5.84
CA LEU A 61 0.57 -0.21 6.34
C LEU A 61 -0.90 -0.36 6.75
N MET A 62 -1.43 0.61 7.50
CA MET A 62 -2.80 0.58 7.99
C MET A 62 -3.83 0.67 6.87
N ALA A 63 -3.52 1.33 5.74
CA ALA A 63 -4.39 1.36 4.56
C ALA A 63 -4.67 -0.03 3.97
N PHE A 64 -3.76 -0.99 4.19
CA PHE A 64 -3.90 -2.38 3.72
C PHE A 64 -4.37 -3.34 4.81
N SER A 65 -4.39 -2.92 6.07
CA SER A 65 -4.60 -3.81 7.20
C SER A 65 -6.08 -4.00 7.52
N ASP A 66 -6.40 -5.18 8.05
CA ASP A 66 -7.71 -5.42 8.68
C ASP A 66 -7.83 -4.53 9.94
N PRO A 67 -8.84 -3.65 10.03
CA PRO A 67 -9.03 -2.78 11.18
C PRO A 67 -9.69 -3.51 12.38
N THR A 68 -10.13 -4.76 12.21
CA THR A 68 -10.82 -5.49 13.27
C THR A 68 -9.83 -5.95 14.35
N ALA A 69 -10.26 -5.85 15.61
CA ALA A 69 -9.50 -6.30 16.76
C ALA A 69 -9.89 -7.73 17.21
N GLU A 70 -11.11 -8.14 16.86
CA GLU A 70 -11.62 -9.48 17.15
C GLU A 70 -11.17 -10.44 16.06
N PRO A 71 -10.47 -11.54 16.40
CA PRO A 71 -10.11 -12.55 15.42
C PRO A 71 -11.35 -13.16 14.79
N ILE A 72 -11.31 -13.38 13.47
CA ILE A 72 -12.30 -14.20 12.79
C ILE A 72 -12.24 -15.65 13.32
N ALA A 73 -13.40 -16.31 13.37
CA ALA A 73 -13.52 -17.66 13.93
C ALA A 73 -12.73 -18.72 13.14
N GLU A 74 -12.65 -18.54 11.82
CA GLU A 74 -11.92 -19.42 10.91
C GLU A 74 -11.27 -18.58 9.80
N ALA A 75 -10.04 -18.92 9.43
CA ALA A 75 -9.36 -18.24 8.34
C ALA A 75 -10.00 -18.63 6.99
N PRO A 76 -10.33 -17.68 6.10
CA PRO A 76 -10.96 -17.96 4.80
C PRO A 76 -10.04 -18.73 3.83
N GLY A 77 -8.78 -18.96 4.23
CA GLY A 77 -7.81 -19.77 3.50
C GLY A 77 -6.39 -19.53 4.00
N LYS A 78 -5.39 -19.97 3.20
CA LYS A 78 -3.96 -19.79 3.49
C LYS A 78 -3.31 -18.62 2.73
N GLY A 79 -4.11 -17.75 2.11
CA GLY A 79 -3.62 -16.67 1.25
C GLY A 79 -3.86 -15.29 1.85
N ALA A 80 -2.80 -14.62 2.29
CA ALA A 80 -2.84 -13.17 2.45
C ALA A 80 -2.87 -12.54 1.04
N CYS A 81 -3.92 -11.77 0.74
CA CYS A 81 -4.10 -11.12 -0.56
C CYS A 81 -3.45 -9.71 -0.64
N GLY A 82 -2.89 -9.23 0.48
CA GLY A 82 -2.11 -7.99 0.55
C GLY A 82 -2.90 -6.71 0.80
N ALA A 83 -4.24 -6.80 0.90
CA ALA A 83 -5.12 -5.72 1.34
C ALA A 83 -6.34 -6.32 2.07
N TRP A 84 -6.99 -5.53 2.93
CA TRP A 84 -8.23 -5.95 3.57
C TRP A 84 -9.41 -5.80 2.62
N PRO A 85 -10.16 -6.88 2.34
CA PRO A 85 -11.27 -6.84 1.38
C PRO A 85 -12.60 -6.36 2.00
N GLY A 86 -12.60 -6.04 3.31
CA GLY A 86 -13.81 -5.70 4.07
C GLY A 86 -14.41 -6.91 4.78
N GLU A 87 -15.44 -6.67 5.59
CA GLU A 87 -16.09 -7.68 6.43
C GLU A 87 -16.85 -8.78 5.66
N ASN A 88 -17.16 -8.57 4.37
CA ASN A 88 -18.09 -9.41 3.61
C ASN A 88 -17.49 -10.01 2.33
N ALA A 89 -16.16 -10.11 2.24
CA ALA A 89 -15.47 -10.59 1.03
C ALA A 89 -15.13 -12.08 1.05
#